data_AF-A0A1H0V9Y9-F1
#
_entry.id   AF-A0A1H0V9Y9-F1
#
_cell.length_a   1.000
_cell.length_b   1.000
_cell.length_c   1.000
_cell.angle_alpha   90.00
_cell.angle_beta   90.00
_cell.angle_gamma   90.00
#
_symmetry.space_group_name_H-M   'P 1'
#
loop_
_entity.id
_entity.type
_entity.pdbx_description
1 polymer ?
#
loop_
_entity_poly.entity_id
_entity_poly.type
_entity_poly.pdbx_seq_one_letter_code
_entity_poly.pdbx_strand_id
1 'polypeptide(L)'
;MNILIRKASLKDLDAVTKVEAICFPKEEAATRASLEKRIKTFSERFFVAEIDNKIIGFINGCITNEHTIYDELYFDSKLHIPNGDFQTIFGLDVIPDYRNLGIAAQLMNYMIETSKLAGRKGVILTCKLNLVDYYTKFGYINKGISKSVHGGTEWYDMILIF
;
A
#
# COMPACT_ATOMS: atom_id res chain seq x y z
N MET A 1 12.29 -13.85 15.24
CA MET A 1 10.93 -13.27 15.26
C MET A 1 10.21 -13.78 14.02
N ASN A 2 9.10 -14.49 14.18
CA ASN A 2 8.37 -15.04 13.03
C ASN A 2 7.32 -14.02 12.58
N ILE A 3 7.45 -13.48 11.38
CA ILE A 3 6.51 -12.52 10.80
C ILE A 3 5.53 -13.30 9.94
N LEU A 4 4.24 -13.21 10.26
CA LEU A 4 3.18 -13.74 9.43
C LEU A 4 2.60 -12.63 8.55
N ILE A 5 2.69 -12.79 7.23
CA ILE A 5 1.96 -11.95 6.28
C ILE A 5 0.70 -12.69 5.86
N ARG A 6 -0.45 -12.05 6.04
CA ARG A 6 -1.77 -12.61 5.70
C ARG A 6 -2.72 -11.53 5.20
N LYS A 7 -3.82 -11.96 4.56
CA LYS A 7 -4.92 -11.05 4.20
C LYS A 7 -5.54 -10.44 5.44
N ALA A 8 -5.89 -9.16 5.35
CA ALA A 8 -6.67 -8.47 6.35
C ALA A 8 -8.14 -8.91 6.29
N SER A 9 -8.78 -8.89 7.46
CA SER A 9 -10.21 -9.12 7.64
C SER A 9 -10.83 -7.95 8.39
N LEU A 10 -12.16 -7.89 8.45
CA LEU A 10 -12.85 -6.85 9.22
C LEU A 10 -12.54 -6.90 10.73
N LYS A 11 -12.08 -8.04 11.25
CA LYS A 11 -11.63 -8.17 12.65
C LYS A 11 -10.34 -7.37 12.91
N ASP A 12 -9.56 -7.11 11.86
CA ASP A 12 -8.28 -6.39 11.94
C ASP A 12 -8.45 -4.88 11.87
N LEU A 13 -9.64 -4.37 11.55
CA LEU A 13 -9.90 -2.98 11.22
C LEU A 13 -9.47 -1.99 12.32
N ASP A 14 -9.72 -2.33 13.58
CA ASP A 14 -9.30 -1.47 14.69
C ASP A 14 -7.78 -1.41 14.84
N ALA A 15 -7.08 -2.52 14.60
CA ALA A 15 -5.63 -2.57 14.66
C ALA A 15 -5.00 -1.84 13.46
N VAL A 16 -5.51 -2.08 12.25
CA VAL A 16 -5.08 -1.38 11.02
C VAL A 16 -5.27 0.14 11.15
N THR A 17 -6.41 0.59 11.67
CA THR A 17 -6.68 2.03 11.88
C THR A 17 -5.69 2.65 12.85
N LYS A 18 -5.31 1.93 13.93
CA LYS A 18 -4.29 2.40 14.87
C LYS A 18 -2.91 2.48 14.23
N VAL A 19 -2.53 1.48 13.44
CA VAL A 19 -1.25 1.46 12.72
C VAL A 19 -1.17 2.65 11.76
N GLU A 20 -2.21 2.89 10.96
CA GLU A 20 -2.28 4.02 10.01
C GLU A 20 -2.07 5.36 10.73
N ALA A 21 -2.81 5.60 11.83
CA ALA A 21 -2.71 6.83 12.60
C ALA A 21 -1.35 7.04 13.29
N ILE A 22 -0.60 5.96 13.54
CA ILE A 22 0.77 6.02 14.07
C ILE A 22 1.77 6.33 12.95
N CYS A 23 1.51 5.84 11.73
CA CYS A 23 2.45 5.92 10.61
C CYS A 23 2.36 7.23 9.84
N PHE A 24 1.18 7.83 9.75
CA PHE A 24 0.93 9.00 8.92
C PHE A 24 0.33 10.19 9.70
N PRO A 25 0.65 11.43 9.30
CA PRO A 25 -0.07 12.61 9.78
C PRO A 25 -1.53 12.55 9.33
N LYS A 26 -2.41 13.26 10.04
CA LYS A 26 -3.86 13.21 9.85
C LYS A 26 -4.29 13.55 8.42
N GLU A 27 -3.55 14.44 7.76
CA GLU A 27 -3.80 14.93 6.41
C GLU A 27 -3.51 13.87 5.34
N GLU A 28 -2.58 12.95 5.61
CA GLU A 28 -2.18 11.87 4.69
C GLU A 28 -2.90 10.55 5.00
N ALA A 29 -3.21 10.31 6.28
CA ALA A 29 -3.76 9.06 6.78
C ALA A 29 -5.13 8.71 6.19
N ALA A 30 -5.30 7.44 5.81
CA ALA A 30 -6.60 6.90 5.45
C ALA A 30 -7.55 6.88 6.67
N THR A 31 -8.77 7.36 6.47
CA THR A 31 -9.78 7.30 7.54
C THR A 31 -10.17 5.85 7.84
N ARG A 32 -10.63 5.59 9.07
CA ARG A 32 -11.19 4.28 9.45
C ARG A 32 -12.26 3.78 8.46
N ALA A 33 -13.14 4.68 8.00
CA ALA A 33 -14.19 4.36 7.04
C ALA A 33 -13.61 3.98 5.66
N SER A 34 -12.56 4.66 5.21
CA SER A 34 -11.82 4.29 4.00
C SER A 34 -11.21 2.91 4.14
N LEU A 35 -10.45 2.66 5.21
CA LEU A 35 -9.82 1.36 5.50
C LEU A 35 -10.86 0.22 5.55
N GLU A 36 -12.01 0.45 6.19
CA GLU A 36 -13.12 -0.51 6.20
C GLU A 36 -13.62 -0.83 4.79
N LYS A 37 -13.83 0.21 3.97
CA LYS A 37 -14.26 0.05 2.58
C LYS A 37 -13.23 -0.73 1.77
N ARG A 38 -11.94 -0.43 1.93
CA ARG A 38 -10.83 -1.13 1.27
C ARG A 38 -10.77 -2.61 1.64
N ILE A 39 -10.87 -2.94 2.94
CA ILE A 39 -10.93 -4.33 3.42
C ILE A 39 -12.14 -5.06 2.83
N LYS A 40 -13.30 -4.41 2.73
CA LYS A 40 -14.50 -5.04 2.13
C LYS A 40 -14.40 -5.22 0.62
N THR A 41 -13.83 -4.24 -0.10
CA THR A 41 -13.83 -4.24 -1.56
C THR A 41 -12.69 -5.07 -2.15
N PHE A 42 -11.50 -5.02 -1.56
CA PHE A 42 -10.31 -5.67 -2.10
C PHE A 42 -9.43 -6.29 -1.01
N SER A 43 -10.03 -7.06 -0.09
CA SER A 43 -9.31 -7.84 0.94
C SER A 43 -8.18 -8.71 0.37
N GLU A 44 -8.36 -9.21 -0.85
CA GLU A 44 -7.37 -9.99 -1.59
C GLU A 44 -6.07 -9.21 -1.86
N ARG A 45 -6.11 -7.87 -1.78
CA ARG A 45 -4.99 -6.93 -1.97
C ARG A 45 -4.75 -6.05 -0.75
N PHE A 46 -5.17 -6.52 0.42
CA PHE A 46 -4.88 -5.89 1.70
C PHE A 46 -4.18 -6.91 2.59
N PHE A 47 -2.90 -6.69 2.88
CA PHE A 47 -2.10 -7.61 3.67
C PHE A 47 -1.60 -6.95 4.95
N VAL A 48 -1.63 -7.69 6.05
CA VAL A 48 -1.09 -7.28 7.35
C VAL A 48 0.14 -8.11 7.68
N ALA A 49 1.13 -7.49 8.31
CA ALA A 49 2.23 -8.16 8.98
C ALA A 49 1.90 -8.31 10.46
N GLU A 50 2.00 -9.53 10.96
CA GLU A 50 1.63 -9.91 12.32
C GLU A 50 2.79 -10.61 13.04
N ILE A 51 2.95 -10.30 14.32
CA ILE A 51 3.89 -10.93 15.24
C ILE A 51 3.17 -11.14 16.56
N ASP A 52 3.15 -12.37 17.09
CA ASP A 52 2.50 -12.71 18.37
C ASP A 52 1.05 -12.19 18.47
N ASN A 53 0.25 -12.37 17.41
CA ASN A 53 -1.13 -11.87 17.27
C ASN A 53 -1.28 -10.33 17.27
N LYS A 54 -0.18 -9.58 17.18
CA LYS A 54 -0.17 -8.13 17.05
C LYS A 54 0.12 -7.73 15.60
N ILE A 55 -0.78 -6.93 15.02
CA ILE A 55 -0.53 -6.29 13.72
C ILE A 55 0.47 -5.15 13.94
N ILE A 56 1.58 -5.22 13.21
CA ILE A 56 2.71 -4.29 13.32
C ILE A 56 2.94 -3.48 12.04
N GLY A 57 2.23 -3.83 10.97
CA GLY A 57 2.31 -3.14 9.68
C GLY A 57 1.29 -3.69 8.69
N PHE A 58 1.10 -3.00 7.58
CA PHE A 58 0.25 -3.46 6.48
C PHE A 58 0.65 -2.83 5.15
N ILE A 59 0.12 -3.39 4.07
CA ILE A 59 0.21 -2.85 2.72
C ILE A 59 -1.14 -3.06 2.02
N ASN A 60 -1.63 -2.06 1.30
CA ASN A 60 -2.92 -2.14 0.61
C ASN A 60 -2.98 -1.31 -0.67
N GLY A 61 -3.85 -1.72 -1.59
CA GLY A 61 -4.25 -0.91 -2.74
C GLY A 61 -5.24 -1.65 -3.63
N CYS A 62 -5.95 -0.89 -4.48
CA CYS A 62 -6.84 -1.48 -5.47
C CYS A 62 -6.09 -1.93 -6.74
N ILE A 63 -6.80 -2.57 -7.67
CA ILE A 63 -6.33 -2.86 -9.01
C ILE A 63 -6.91 -1.80 -9.95
N THR A 64 -6.14 -1.37 -10.95
CA THR A 64 -6.51 -0.37 -11.95
C THR A 64 -5.93 -0.72 -13.32
N ASN A 65 -6.37 -0.04 -14.37
CA ASN A 65 -5.73 -0.06 -15.70
C ASN A 65 -4.81 1.14 -15.93
N GLU A 66 -4.73 2.03 -14.94
CA GLU A 66 -3.93 3.24 -14.99
C GLU A 66 -2.47 2.95 -14.67
N HIS A 67 -1.58 3.84 -15.13
CA HIS A 67 -0.13 3.73 -14.90
C HIS A 67 0.35 4.62 -13.74
N THR A 68 -0.51 5.45 -13.17
CA THR A 68 -0.23 6.32 -12.01
C THR A 68 -1.45 6.38 -11.09
N ILE A 69 -1.26 6.86 -9.86
CA ILE A 69 -2.36 7.03 -8.90
C ILE A 69 -2.80 8.50 -8.93
N TYR A 70 -4.08 8.74 -9.19
CA TYR A 70 -4.73 10.05 -9.04
C TYR A 70 -5.57 10.08 -7.77
N ASP A 71 -5.90 11.27 -7.26
CA ASP A 71 -6.46 11.45 -5.93
C ASP A 71 -7.76 10.66 -5.71
N GLU A 72 -8.67 10.59 -6.69
CA GLU A 72 -9.92 9.85 -6.52
C GLU A 72 -9.73 8.35 -6.24
N LEU A 73 -8.63 7.72 -6.69
CA LEU A 73 -8.32 6.32 -6.38
C LEU A 73 -8.14 6.08 -4.88
N TYR A 74 -7.65 7.07 -4.11
CA TYR A 74 -7.50 6.93 -2.66
C TYR A 74 -8.84 6.87 -1.92
N PHE A 75 -9.87 7.53 -2.47
CA PHE A 75 -11.14 7.76 -1.78
C PHE A 75 -12.27 6.86 -2.29
N ASP A 76 -12.30 6.54 -3.59
CA ASP A 76 -13.36 5.71 -4.16
C ASP A 76 -12.91 4.29 -4.51
N SER A 77 -13.08 3.37 -3.55
CA SER A 77 -12.86 1.94 -3.80
C SER A 77 -13.69 1.34 -4.94
N LYS A 78 -14.75 2.01 -5.44
CA LYS A 78 -15.52 1.54 -6.61
C LYS A 78 -14.70 1.58 -7.91
N LEU A 79 -13.61 2.34 -7.93
CA LEU A 79 -12.65 2.38 -9.03
C LEU A 79 -11.75 1.13 -9.08
N HIS A 80 -11.89 0.21 -8.13
CA HIS A 80 -11.22 -1.09 -8.16
C HIS A 80 -11.69 -1.91 -9.37
N ILE A 81 -10.76 -2.34 -10.21
CA ILE A 81 -11.02 -3.19 -11.39
C ILE A 81 -10.39 -4.57 -11.12
N PRO A 82 -11.14 -5.59 -10.63
CA PRO A 82 -10.55 -6.88 -10.21
C PRO A 82 -9.68 -7.57 -11.25
N ASN A 83 -9.96 -7.36 -12.54
CA ASN A 83 -9.25 -7.94 -13.68
C ASN A 83 -8.32 -6.93 -14.39
N GLY A 84 -8.03 -5.80 -13.76
CA GLY A 84 -7.20 -4.76 -14.35
C GLY A 84 -5.70 -5.09 -14.36
N ASP A 85 -4.93 -4.25 -15.02
CA ASP A 85 -3.53 -4.52 -15.34
C ASP A 85 -2.55 -4.25 -14.19
N PHE A 86 -2.81 -3.27 -13.32
CA PHE A 86 -1.84 -2.77 -12.33
C PHE A 86 -2.35 -2.87 -10.90
N GLN A 87 -1.47 -3.30 -10.00
CA GLN A 87 -1.68 -3.18 -8.55
C GLN A 87 -1.25 -1.80 -8.08
N THR A 88 -2.10 -1.09 -7.35
CA THR A 88 -1.71 0.16 -6.65
C THR A 88 -1.15 -0.14 -5.26
N ILE A 89 -0.35 0.76 -4.69
CA ILE A 89 -0.06 0.77 -3.25
C ILE A 89 -0.49 2.14 -2.72
N PHE A 90 -1.58 2.15 -1.95
CA PHE A 90 -2.09 3.34 -1.28
C PHE A 90 -1.38 3.64 0.04
N GLY A 91 -0.88 2.61 0.71
CA GLY A 91 -0.15 2.74 1.97
C GLY A 91 0.74 1.52 2.22
N LEU A 92 1.92 1.79 2.78
CA LEU A 92 2.87 0.81 3.31
C LEU A 92 3.29 1.27 4.70
N ASP A 93 2.84 0.53 5.70
CA ASP A 93 2.85 0.96 7.09
C ASP A 93 3.65 -0.02 7.92
N VAL A 94 4.55 0.49 8.76
CA VAL A 94 5.22 -0.28 9.82
C VAL A 94 5.36 0.64 11.03
N ILE A 95 4.86 0.20 12.18
CA ILE A 95 4.92 0.99 13.41
C ILE A 95 6.38 1.23 13.85
N PRO A 96 6.70 2.39 14.47
CA PRO A 96 8.07 2.83 14.75
C PRO A 96 8.98 1.78 15.39
N ASP A 97 8.50 1.07 16.42
CA ASP A 97 9.28 0.08 17.17
C ASP A 97 9.72 -1.14 16.32
N TYR A 98 9.12 -1.32 15.15
CA TYR A 98 9.37 -2.44 14.24
C TYR A 98 9.98 -1.98 12.90
N ARG A 99 10.37 -0.71 12.77
CA ARG A 99 11.06 -0.19 11.58
C ARG A 99 12.52 -0.66 11.54
N ASN A 100 13.13 -0.62 10.35
CA ASN A 100 14.50 -1.07 10.09
C ASN A 100 14.77 -2.57 10.35
N LEU A 101 13.71 -3.38 10.51
CA LEU A 101 13.80 -4.85 10.66
C LEU A 101 13.42 -5.60 9.38
N GLY A 102 13.34 -4.91 8.23
CA GLY A 102 13.00 -5.51 6.94
C GLY A 102 11.51 -5.81 6.71
N ILE A 103 10.62 -5.51 7.65
CA ILE A 103 9.18 -5.82 7.53
C ILE A 103 8.53 -5.11 6.33
N ALA A 104 8.81 -3.83 6.11
CA ALA A 104 8.28 -3.08 4.97
C ALA A 104 8.70 -3.73 3.63
N ALA A 105 9.94 -4.24 3.56
CA ALA A 105 10.43 -4.95 2.38
C ALA A 105 9.73 -6.30 2.19
N GLN A 106 9.44 -7.04 3.27
CA GLN A 106 8.68 -8.28 3.19
C GLN A 106 7.25 -8.04 2.70
N LEU A 107 6.56 -7.00 3.21
CA LEU A 107 5.22 -6.60 2.75
C LEU A 107 5.23 -6.20 1.27
N MET A 108 6.21 -5.38 0.86
CA MET A 108 6.37 -4.96 -0.54
C MET A 108 6.59 -6.16 -1.47
N ASN A 109 7.55 -7.03 -1.14
CA ASN A 109 7.83 -8.23 -1.93
C ASN A 109 6.61 -9.16 -2.00
N TYR A 110 5.87 -9.32 -0.90
CA TYR A 110 4.65 -10.12 -0.88
C TYR A 110 3.58 -9.53 -1.83
N MET A 111 3.38 -8.22 -1.83
CA MET A 111 2.46 -7.55 -2.76
C MET A 111 2.92 -7.71 -4.23
N ILE A 112 4.20 -7.55 -4.51
CA ILE A 112 4.77 -7.72 -5.86
C ILE A 112 4.55 -9.15 -6.36
N GLU A 113 4.94 -10.16 -5.57
CA GLU A 113 4.83 -11.56 -5.98
C GLU A 113 3.38 -12.01 -6.13
N THR A 114 2.48 -11.62 -5.21
CA THR A 114 1.04 -11.91 -5.37
C THR A 114 0.39 -11.16 -6.53
N SER A 115 0.96 -10.04 -6.97
CA SER A 115 0.52 -9.32 -8.17
C SER A 115 1.00 -10.04 -9.44
N LYS A 116 2.25 -10.49 -9.50
CA LYS A 116 2.78 -11.31 -10.61
C LYS A 116 1.98 -12.59 -10.80
N LEU A 117 1.76 -13.33 -9.71
CA LEU A 117 0.98 -14.58 -9.72
C LEU A 117 -0.47 -14.38 -10.17
N ALA A 118 -1.01 -13.18 -9.99
CA ALA A 118 -2.33 -12.81 -10.45
C ALA A 118 -2.37 -12.27 -11.89
N GLY A 119 -1.27 -12.36 -12.64
CA GLY A 119 -1.18 -11.96 -14.04
C GLY A 119 -1.22 -10.45 -14.27
N ARG A 120 -0.89 -9.64 -13.27
CA ARG A 120 -0.78 -8.18 -13.43
C ARG A 120 0.42 -7.84 -14.31
N LYS A 121 0.41 -6.66 -14.92
CA LYS A 121 1.51 -6.11 -15.73
C LYS A 121 2.52 -5.31 -14.90
N GLY A 122 2.15 -4.91 -13.68
CA GLY A 122 3.03 -4.17 -12.80
C GLY A 122 2.40 -3.70 -11.49
N VAL A 123 3.18 -2.93 -10.74
CA VAL A 123 2.78 -2.27 -9.49
C VAL A 123 3.10 -0.78 -9.57
N ILE A 124 2.19 0.06 -9.08
CA ILE A 124 2.35 1.51 -9.05
C ILE A 124 2.14 2.05 -7.64
N LEU A 125 2.90 3.09 -7.29
CA LEU A 125 2.77 3.80 -6.02
C LEU A 125 3.19 5.26 -6.19
N THR A 126 2.83 6.08 -5.21
CA THR A 126 3.39 7.42 -5.06
C THR A 126 4.25 7.47 -3.81
N CYS A 127 5.33 8.26 -3.83
CA CYS A 127 6.19 8.42 -2.66
C CYS A 127 6.80 9.82 -2.55
N LYS A 128 7.23 10.19 -1.34
CA LYS A 128 8.01 11.42 -1.12
C LYS A 128 9.40 11.27 -1.73
N LEU A 129 10.01 12.37 -2.17
CA LEU A 129 11.32 12.37 -2.85
C LEU A 129 12.39 11.54 -2.10
N ASN A 130 12.46 11.67 -0.77
CA ASN A 130 13.42 10.95 0.07
C ASN A 130 13.21 9.42 0.13
N LEU A 131 12.10 8.90 -0.41
CA LEU A 131 11.80 7.48 -0.48
C LEU A 131 12.00 6.89 -1.88
N VAL A 132 12.31 7.70 -2.91
CA VAL A 132 12.56 7.22 -4.27
C VAL A 132 13.64 6.13 -4.27
N ASP A 133 14.78 6.39 -3.64
CA ASP A 133 15.90 5.43 -3.54
C ASP A 133 15.57 4.17 -2.74
N TYR A 134 14.57 4.23 -1.87
CA TYR A 134 14.08 3.03 -1.17
C TYR A 134 13.33 2.13 -2.16
N TYR A 135 12.42 2.70 -2.95
CA TYR A 135 11.60 1.93 -3.88
C TYR A 135 12.36 1.43 -5.11
N THR A 136 13.39 2.15 -5.59
CA THR A 136 14.24 1.68 -6.70
C THR A 136 14.96 0.37 -6.39
N LYS A 137 15.21 0.06 -5.11
CA LYS A 137 15.79 -1.23 -4.68
C LYS A 137 14.90 -2.44 -4.99
N PHE A 138 13.59 -2.23 -5.17
CA PHE A 138 12.65 -3.26 -5.60
C PHE A 138 12.45 -3.28 -7.13
N GLY A 139 13.16 -2.43 -7.87
CA GLY A 139 13.06 -2.31 -9.33
C GLY A 139 12.07 -1.24 -9.81
N TYR A 140 11.48 -0.43 -8.92
CA TYR A 140 10.62 0.67 -9.36
C TYR A 140 11.42 1.73 -10.12
N ILE A 141 10.81 2.28 -11.16
CA ILE A 141 11.30 3.39 -11.95
C ILE A 141 10.53 4.65 -11.54
N ASN A 142 11.25 5.72 -11.22
CA ASN A 142 10.67 7.04 -10.97
C ASN A 142 10.18 7.66 -12.28
N LYS A 143 8.91 8.09 -12.31
CA LYS A 143 8.25 8.73 -13.46
C LYS A 143 8.15 10.24 -13.34
N GLY A 144 8.71 10.82 -12.27
CA GLY A 144 8.69 12.25 -12.01
C GLY A 144 7.61 12.65 -11.01
N ILE A 145 7.38 13.95 -10.90
CA ILE A 145 6.38 14.53 -9.99
C ILE A 145 4.99 14.02 -10.38
N SER A 146 4.27 13.48 -9.39
CA SER A 146 2.91 13.00 -9.53
C SER A 146 1.94 14.16 -9.70
N LYS A 147 0.83 13.90 -10.40
CA LYS A 147 -0.31 14.83 -10.44
C LYS A 147 -1.14 14.77 -9.15
N SER A 148 -0.95 13.72 -8.34
CA SER A 148 -1.61 13.59 -7.05
C SER A 148 -1.11 14.66 -6.08
N VAL A 149 -2.04 15.34 -5.41
CA VAL A 149 -1.76 16.29 -4.34
C VAL A 149 -2.31 15.79 -3.00
N HIS A 150 -2.52 14.48 -2.90
CA HIS A 150 -3.07 13.83 -1.69
C HIS A 150 -2.30 14.28 -0.44
N GLY A 151 -3.04 14.68 0.59
CA GLY A 151 -2.45 15.20 1.83
C GLY A 151 -1.65 16.51 1.69
N GLY A 152 -1.77 17.24 0.58
CA GLY A 152 -1.10 18.53 0.38
C GLY A 152 0.42 18.46 0.23
N THR A 153 0.95 17.30 -0.16
CA THR A 153 2.38 17.03 -0.31
C THR A 153 2.75 16.80 -1.78
N GLU A 154 3.99 17.12 -2.16
CA GLU A 154 4.55 16.74 -3.46
C GLU A 154 4.95 15.26 -3.45
N TRP A 155 4.40 14.50 -4.41
CA TRP A 155 4.65 13.08 -4.57
C TRP A 155 5.37 12.78 -5.88
N TYR A 156 6.03 11.63 -5.95
CA TYR A 156 6.66 11.09 -7.15
C TYR A 156 5.99 9.79 -7.55
N ASP A 157 5.60 9.68 -8.81
CA ASP A 157 5.02 8.46 -9.38
C ASP A 157 6.12 7.41 -9.57
N MET A 158 5.92 6.21 -9.04
CA MET A 158 6.83 5.09 -9.15
C MET A 158 6.10 3.92 -9.82
N ILE A 159 6.75 3.27 -10.79
CA ILE A 159 6.19 2.11 -11.50
C ILE A 159 7.20 0.96 -11.57
N LEU A 160 6.73 -0.25 -11.28
CA LEU A 160 7.44 -1.50 -11.50
C LEU A 160 6.69 -2.29 -12.56
N ILE A 161 7.36 -2.68 -13.64
CA ILE A 161 6.82 -3.53 -14.71
C ILE A 161 7.34 -4.95 -14.54
N PHE A 162 6.51 -5.96 -14.83
CA PHE A 162 6.86 -7.38 -14.75
C PHE A 162 7.32 -7.97 -16.09
#